data_AF-A0A354PK05-F1
#
_entry.id   AF-A0A354PK05-F1
#
_cell.length_a   1.000
_cell.length_b   1.000
_cell.length_c   1.000
_cell.angle_alpha   90.00
_cell.angle_beta   90.00
_cell.angle_gamma   90.00
#
_symmetry.space_group_name_H-M   'P 1'
#
loop_
_entity.id
_entity.type
_entity.pdbx_description
1 polymer ?
#
loop_
_entity_poly.entity_id
_entity_poly.type
_entity_poly.pdbx_seq_one_letter_code
_entity_poly.pdbx_strand_id
1 'polypeptide(L)'
;MLDAVESQRQSAIGYHLREFTVMAVAIHRGQFAKVSLRFGQSIALVLAFICSNSFAESETSGAALSDDAILAALRMASDGYSVDEIVIDDQHRERFLAAMNPAWQSLGDDWQRDTLLRLVSLRKAGKISLKATKRGRTAEPELAHVAEIAARSVLDQHPVSTDTLLCDPRLRDQLQFAATAIASPPGASQTPAVQPPDAYSIRKHLLRLRKTRHLRPELVQRVADWNRTIDTFTIDQLTAALQAGKISTGAGVYLFYDPTGYLYIGEAANLKTRLLQHTSQSDRVTLDQYLRSGSQGAITVELHTFGPQSPANDLSIRRAYESDLIRTRKPRFNIRP
;
A
#
# COMPACT_ATOMS: atom_id res chain seq x y z
N MET A 1 -38.48 -0.78 10.08
CA MET A 1 -37.60 -1.98 10.13
C MET A 1 -36.17 -1.62 10.49
N LEU A 2 -35.61 -0.52 9.96
CA LEU A 2 -34.30 0.02 10.38
C LEU A 2 -34.27 0.48 11.86
N ASP A 3 -35.30 1.17 12.36
CA ASP A 3 -35.32 1.66 13.75
C ASP A 3 -35.35 0.55 14.82
N ALA A 4 -35.91 -0.62 14.49
CA ALA A 4 -35.92 -1.77 15.39
C ALA A 4 -34.54 -2.44 15.51
N VAL A 5 -33.77 -2.40 14.41
CA VAL A 5 -32.39 -2.93 14.36
C VAL A 5 -31.43 -1.98 15.08
N GLU A 6 -31.60 -0.67 14.93
CA GLU A 6 -30.81 0.35 15.63
C GLU A 6 -31.02 0.28 17.16
N SER A 7 -32.28 0.09 17.60
CA SER A 7 -32.65 -0.04 19.02
C SER A 7 -32.10 -1.32 19.66
N GLN A 8 -32.15 -2.46 18.96
CA GLN A 8 -31.52 -3.69 19.43
C GLN A 8 -29.99 -3.59 19.51
N ARG A 9 -29.35 -2.88 18.57
CA ARG A 9 -27.90 -2.67 18.56
C ARG A 9 -27.44 -1.79 19.72
N GLN A 10 -28.15 -0.72 20.02
CA GLN A 10 -27.84 0.16 21.15
C GLN A 10 -28.06 -0.54 22.51
N SER A 11 -29.10 -1.39 22.61
CA SER A 11 -29.34 -2.20 23.82
C SER A 11 -28.22 -3.22 24.08
N ALA A 12 -27.72 -3.88 23.03
CA ALA A 12 -26.62 -4.83 23.14
C ALA A 12 -25.30 -4.16 23.58
N ILE A 13 -24.98 -3.00 23.02
CA ILE A 13 -23.77 -2.23 23.39
C ILE A 13 -23.84 -1.76 24.86
N GLY A 14 -25.02 -1.32 25.32
CA GLY A 14 -25.24 -0.91 26.71
C GLY A 14 -25.08 -2.06 27.71
N TYR A 15 -25.48 -3.29 27.33
CA TYR A 15 -25.34 -4.47 28.18
C TYR A 15 -23.86 -4.89 28.34
N HIS A 16 -23.08 -4.86 27.26
CA HIS A 16 -21.66 -5.22 27.30
C HIS A 16 -20.79 -4.23 28.09
N LEU A 17 -21.10 -2.93 28.04
CA LEU A 17 -20.35 -1.93 28.83
C LEU A 17 -20.58 -2.07 30.34
N ARG A 18 -21.76 -2.53 30.78
CA ARG A 18 -22.03 -2.82 32.20
C ARG A 18 -21.26 -4.04 32.69
N GLU A 19 -21.17 -5.10 31.88
CA GLU A 19 -20.38 -6.30 32.20
C GLU A 19 -18.87 -5.97 32.33
N PHE A 20 -18.32 -5.13 31.45
CA PHE A 20 -16.92 -4.69 31.54
C PHE A 20 -16.62 -3.90 32.81
N THR A 21 -17.57 -3.08 33.27
CA THR A 21 -17.41 -2.29 34.50
C THR A 21 -17.43 -3.19 35.75
N VAL A 22 -18.30 -4.21 35.77
CA VAL A 22 -18.34 -5.21 36.85
C VAL A 22 -17.07 -6.05 36.88
N MET A 23 -16.48 -6.36 35.72
CA MET A 23 -15.24 -7.12 35.59
C MET A 23 -14.02 -6.34 36.10
N ALA A 24 -13.92 -5.04 35.80
CA ALA A 24 -12.86 -4.18 36.33
C ALA A 24 -12.88 -4.10 37.88
N VAL A 25 -14.08 -4.07 38.47
CA VAL A 25 -14.27 -4.06 39.94
C VAL A 25 -13.94 -5.42 40.56
N ALA A 26 -14.23 -6.53 39.89
CA ALA A 26 -13.94 -7.88 40.37
C ALA A 26 -12.44 -8.22 40.33
N ILE A 27 -11.73 -7.76 39.29
CA ILE A 27 -10.26 -7.89 39.16
C ILE A 27 -9.54 -7.12 40.28
N HIS A 28 -10.04 -5.93 40.61
CA HIS A 28 -9.48 -5.14 41.71
C HIS A 28 -9.66 -5.80 43.09
N ARG A 29 -10.65 -6.71 43.25
CA ARG A 29 -10.97 -7.38 44.52
C ARG A 29 -10.45 -8.82 44.64
N GLY A 30 -9.63 -9.30 43.69
CA GLY A 30 -8.94 -10.60 43.80
C GLY A 30 -9.85 -11.83 43.73
N GLN A 31 -11.07 -11.70 43.19
CA GLN A 31 -12.03 -12.82 43.10
C GLN A 31 -11.97 -13.53 41.73
N PHE A 32 -10.85 -14.19 41.43
CA PHE A 32 -10.64 -14.81 40.10
C PHE A 32 -11.40 -16.12 39.87
N ALA A 33 -11.71 -16.90 40.92
CA ALA A 33 -12.23 -18.26 40.75
C ALA A 33 -13.69 -18.36 40.29
N LYS A 34 -14.51 -17.29 40.44
CA LYS A 34 -15.92 -17.30 40.03
C LYS A 34 -16.18 -16.68 38.64
N VAL A 35 -15.20 -15.99 38.06
CA VAL A 35 -15.36 -15.30 36.76
C VAL A 35 -15.10 -16.25 35.58
N SER A 36 -14.26 -17.27 35.75
CA SER A 36 -13.87 -18.15 34.62
C SER A 36 -15.02 -19.04 34.10
N LEU A 37 -15.99 -19.41 34.95
CA LEU A 37 -17.06 -20.33 34.54
C LEU A 37 -18.18 -19.65 33.73
N ARG A 38 -18.44 -18.36 33.94
CA ARG A 38 -19.45 -17.60 33.18
C ARG A 38 -18.90 -17.02 31.87
N PHE A 39 -17.60 -16.79 31.79
CA PHE A 39 -16.96 -16.25 30.59
C PHE A 39 -16.88 -17.26 29.44
N GLY A 40 -16.78 -18.56 29.74
CA GLY A 40 -16.78 -19.62 28.73
C GLY A 40 -18.10 -19.75 27.95
N GLN A 41 -19.24 -19.46 28.58
CA GLN A 41 -20.54 -19.53 27.92
C GLN A 41 -20.85 -18.30 27.05
N SER A 42 -20.36 -17.11 27.43
CA SER A 42 -20.56 -15.88 26.66
C SER A 42 -19.67 -15.79 25.41
N ILE A 43 -18.44 -16.32 25.45
CA ILE A 43 -17.57 -16.40 24.27
C ILE A 43 -18.13 -17.37 23.23
N ALA A 44 -18.70 -18.51 23.66
CA ALA A 44 -19.33 -19.46 22.75
C ALA A 44 -20.55 -18.86 22.01
N LEU A 45 -21.33 -17.99 22.67
CA LEU A 45 -22.47 -17.33 22.05
C LEU A 45 -22.05 -16.21 21.06
N VAL A 46 -20.99 -15.46 21.36
CA VAL A 46 -20.43 -14.44 20.46
C VAL A 46 -19.76 -15.09 19.24
N LEU A 47 -19.05 -16.21 19.41
CA LEU A 47 -18.50 -16.98 18.30
C LEU A 47 -19.60 -17.62 17.44
N ALA A 48 -20.69 -18.12 18.04
CA ALA A 48 -21.83 -18.63 17.27
C ALA A 48 -22.54 -17.51 16.49
N PHE A 49 -22.61 -16.29 17.01
CA PHE A 49 -23.20 -15.13 16.32
C PHE A 49 -22.29 -14.58 15.21
N ILE A 50 -20.97 -14.62 15.38
CA ILE A 50 -19.99 -14.24 14.35
C ILE A 50 -19.92 -15.30 13.23
N CYS A 51 -20.04 -16.58 13.58
CA CYS A 51 -20.07 -17.68 12.60
C CYS A 51 -21.40 -17.76 11.84
N SER A 52 -22.52 -17.29 12.41
CA SER A 52 -23.82 -17.31 11.73
C SER A 52 -24.06 -16.11 10.78
N ASN A 53 -23.26 -15.04 10.91
CA ASN A 53 -23.32 -13.88 10.01
C ASN A 53 -22.27 -13.89 8.88
N SER A 54 -21.49 -14.98 8.76
CA SER A 54 -20.43 -15.08 7.74
C SER A 54 -20.81 -15.90 6.50
N PHE A 55 -22.07 -16.34 6.36
CA PHE A 55 -22.57 -16.97 5.14
C PHE A 55 -24.03 -16.55 4.87
N ALA A 56 -24.22 -15.26 4.66
CA ALA A 56 -25.21 -14.81 3.68
C ALA A 56 -24.41 -14.34 2.47
N GLU A 57 -23.93 -15.30 1.66
CA GLU A 57 -23.66 -15.03 0.25
C GLU A 57 -24.98 -14.53 -0.33
N SER A 58 -25.12 -13.20 -0.36
CA SER A 58 -25.98 -12.54 -1.31
C SER A 58 -25.46 -12.94 -2.69
N GLU A 59 -26.03 -14.02 -3.24
CA GLU A 59 -26.06 -14.30 -4.67
C GLU A 59 -26.80 -13.14 -5.38
N THR A 60 -26.23 -11.95 -5.35
CA THR A 60 -26.37 -11.03 -6.47
C THR A 60 -25.62 -11.71 -7.61
N SER A 61 -26.36 -12.53 -8.35
CA SER A 61 -26.00 -13.07 -9.65
C SER A 61 -25.64 -11.89 -10.57
N GLY A 62 -24.40 -11.41 -10.44
CA GLY A 62 -23.80 -10.48 -11.37
C GLY A 62 -23.64 -11.26 -12.66
N ALA A 63 -24.44 -10.92 -13.66
CA ALA A 63 -24.33 -11.52 -14.99
C ALA A 63 -22.85 -11.58 -15.39
N ALA A 64 -22.34 -12.79 -15.63
CA ALA A 64 -20.94 -13.02 -15.90
C ALA A 64 -20.47 -12.11 -17.04
N LEU A 65 -19.35 -11.41 -16.84
CA LEU A 65 -18.77 -10.50 -17.83
C LEU A 65 -18.49 -11.26 -19.13
N SER A 66 -19.23 -10.95 -20.20
CA SER A 66 -19.05 -11.57 -21.51
C SER A 66 -17.87 -10.95 -22.26
N ASP A 67 -17.01 -11.80 -22.83
CA ASP A 67 -15.89 -11.36 -23.68
C ASP A 67 -16.37 -10.55 -24.88
N ASP A 68 -17.48 -10.97 -25.50
CA ASP A 68 -18.04 -10.29 -26.66
C ASP A 68 -18.54 -8.89 -26.32
N ALA A 69 -19.15 -8.73 -25.13
CA ALA A 69 -19.57 -7.43 -24.62
C ALA A 69 -18.36 -6.51 -24.40
N ILE A 70 -17.29 -7.02 -23.79
CA ILE A 70 -16.03 -6.26 -23.59
C ILE A 70 -15.42 -5.84 -24.92
N LEU A 71 -15.37 -6.73 -25.90
CA LEU A 71 -14.83 -6.41 -27.22
C LEU A 71 -15.71 -5.40 -27.97
N ALA A 72 -17.04 -5.49 -27.86
CA ALA A 72 -17.97 -4.53 -28.43
C ALA A 72 -17.80 -3.14 -27.81
N ALA A 73 -17.79 -3.04 -26.48
CA ALA A 73 -17.56 -1.79 -25.76
C ALA A 73 -16.19 -1.18 -26.10
N LEU A 74 -15.14 -2.00 -26.20
CA LEU A 74 -13.81 -1.55 -26.60
C LEU A 74 -13.79 -0.94 -28.02
N ARG A 75 -14.49 -1.55 -28.98
CA ARG A 75 -14.60 -1.00 -30.36
C ARG A 75 -15.27 0.37 -30.35
N MET A 76 -16.29 0.56 -29.52
CA MET A 76 -17.02 1.83 -29.41
C MET A 76 -16.21 2.92 -28.68
N ALA A 77 -15.49 2.55 -27.62
CA ALA A 77 -14.88 3.52 -26.71
C ALA A 77 -13.40 3.80 -26.95
N SER A 78 -12.65 2.89 -27.59
CA SER A 78 -11.18 2.99 -27.67
C SER A 78 -10.67 4.24 -28.39
N ASP A 79 -11.41 4.74 -29.39
CA ASP A 79 -11.06 5.96 -30.14
C ASP A 79 -9.60 5.97 -30.66
N GLY A 80 -9.09 4.79 -31.03
CA GLY A 80 -7.73 4.58 -31.50
C GLY A 80 -6.66 4.47 -30.41
N TYR A 81 -7.00 4.58 -29.13
CA TYR A 81 -6.08 4.36 -28.02
C TYR A 81 -5.93 2.87 -27.68
N SER A 82 -4.76 2.52 -27.13
CA SER A 82 -4.48 1.16 -26.69
C SER A 82 -5.21 0.81 -25.39
N VAL A 83 -5.38 -0.47 -25.11
CA VAL A 83 -5.90 -0.95 -23.80
C VAL A 83 -5.10 -0.41 -22.62
N ASP A 84 -3.78 -0.26 -22.76
CA ASP A 84 -2.94 0.30 -21.71
C ASP A 84 -3.31 1.76 -21.40
N GLU A 85 -3.67 2.55 -22.43
CA GLU A 85 -4.10 3.93 -22.26
C GLU A 85 -5.51 4.01 -21.65
N ILE A 86 -6.41 3.09 -22.01
CA ILE A 86 -7.75 2.98 -21.37
C ILE A 86 -7.62 2.69 -19.87
N VAL A 87 -6.63 1.90 -19.45
CA VAL A 87 -6.47 1.57 -18.03
C VAL A 87 -5.97 2.77 -17.21
N ILE A 88 -4.99 3.52 -17.73
CA ILE A 88 -4.30 4.58 -16.97
C ILE A 88 -4.94 5.96 -17.05
N ASP A 89 -5.66 6.25 -18.14
CA ASP A 89 -6.31 7.53 -18.37
C ASP A 89 -7.78 7.49 -17.92
N ASP A 90 -8.17 8.44 -17.07
CA ASP A 90 -9.49 8.43 -16.44
C ASP A 90 -10.60 8.64 -17.46
N GLN A 91 -10.41 9.56 -18.41
CA GLN A 91 -11.40 9.85 -19.43
C GLN A 91 -11.62 8.66 -20.37
N HIS A 92 -10.54 7.99 -20.80
CA HIS A 92 -10.66 6.79 -21.63
C HIS A 92 -11.29 5.62 -20.86
N ARG A 93 -10.94 5.47 -19.58
CA ARG A 93 -11.51 4.43 -18.72
C ARG A 93 -13.00 4.61 -18.53
N GLU A 94 -13.45 5.82 -18.20
CA GLU A 94 -14.86 6.16 -18.01
C GLU A 94 -15.67 5.95 -19.28
N ARG A 95 -15.14 6.38 -20.45
CA ARG A 95 -15.77 6.11 -21.75
C ARG A 95 -15.96 4.61 -21.99
N PHE A 96 -14.96 3.80 -21.68
CA PHE A 96 -15.02 2.35 -21.84
C PHE A 96 -16.03 1.70 -20.88
N LEU A 97 -16.04 2.10 -19.60
CA LEU A 97 -16.97 1.58 -18.61
C LEU A 97 -18.42 1.98 -18.90
N ALA A 98 -18.64 3.22 -19.36
CA ALA A 98 -19.95 3.68 -19.81
C ALA A 98 -20.45 2.92 -21.05
N ALA A 99 -19.55 2.55 -21.97
CA ALA A 99 -19.89 1.70 -23.10
C ALA A 99 -20.19 0.25 -22.71
N MET A 100 -19.58 -0.25 -21.62
CA MET A 100 -19.91 -1.55 -21.03
C MET A 100 -21.28 -1.54 -20.33
N ASN A 101 -21.53 -0.53 -19.50
CA ASN A 101 -22.78 -0.33 -18.80
C ASN A 101 -22.97 1.16 -18.47
N PRO A 102 -24.00 1.85 -18.99
CA PRO A 102 -24.25 3.25 -18.68
C PRO A 102 -24.43 3.55 -17.18
N ALA A 103 -24.88 2.57 -16.39
CA ALA A 103 -25.04 2.66 -14.94
C ALA A 103 -23.82 2.13 -14.16
N TRP A 104 -22.64 2.00 -14.78
CA TRP A 104 -21.47 1.38 -14.15
C TRP A 104 -21.08 1.97 -12.79
N GLN A 105 -21.35 3.25 -12.57
CA GLN A 105 -21.05 3.95 -11.32
C GLN A 105 -21.80 3.35 -10.12
N SER A 106 -22.98 2.74 -10.34
CA SER A 106 -23.75 2.08 -9.27
C SER A 106 -23.36 0.61 -9.06
N LEU A 107 -22.50 0.04 -9.92
CA LEU A 107 -22.08 -1.37 -9.83
C LEU A 107 -20.89 -1.59 -8.88
N GLY A 108 -20.27 -0.50 -8.40
CA GLY A 108 -19.20 -0.53 -7.42
C GLY A 108 -17.81 -0.89 -7.98
N ASP A 109 -16.81 -0.81 -7.11
CA ASP A 109 -15.39 -0.92 -7.47
C ASP A 109 -14.98 -2.31 -7.96
N ASP A 110 -15.59 -3.37 -7.41
CA ASP A 110 -15.26 -4.75 -7.78
C ASP A 110 -15.65 -5.04 -9.23
N TRP A 111 -16.82 -4.56 -9.68
CA TRP A 111 -17.23 -4.70 -11.07
C TRP A 111 -16.28 -3.97 -12.01
N GLN A 112 -15.85 -2.76 -11.65
CA GLN A 112 -14.88 -2.00 -12.43
C GLN A 112 -13.53 -2.72 -12.51
N ARG A 113 -13.03 -3.21 -11.37
CA ARG A 113 -11.79 -4.00 -11.29
C ARG A 113 -11.85 -5.20 -12.22
N ASP A 114 -12.91 -6.00 -12.11
CA ASP A 114 -13.04 -7.27 -12.84
C ASP A 114 -13.20 -7.03 -14.35
N THR A 115 -13.95 -6.00 -14.73
CA THR A 115 -14.11 -5.58 -16.13
C THR A 115 -12.77 -5.18 -16.76
N LEU A 116 -11.98 -4.35 -16.07
CA LEU A 116 -10.69 -3.88 -16.57
C LEU A 116 -9.64 -5.00 -16.58
N LEU A 117 -9.62 -5.86 -15.55
CA LEU A 117 -8.74 -7.04 -15.52
C LEU A 117 -9.07 -8.01 -16.65
N ARG A 118 -10.35 -8.20 -16.96
CA ARG A 118 -10.77 -9.03 -18.09
C ARG A 118 -10.32 -8.43 -19.42
N LEU A 119 -10.47 -7.11 -19.60
CA LEU A 119 -9.95 -6.40 -20.77
C LEU A 119 -8.43 -6.59 -20.95
N VAL A 120 -7.65 -6.43 -19.88
CA VAL A 120 -6.19 -6.65 -19.90
C VAL A 120 -5.84 -8.11 -20.23
N SER A 121 -6.63 -9.06 -19.74
CA SER A 121 -6.45 -10.49 -20.00
C SER A 121 -6.71 -10.84 -21.48
N LEU A 122 -7.79 -10.32 -22.08
CA LEU A 122 -8.08 -10.48 -23.50
C LEU A 122 -6.96 -9.91 -24.37
N ARG A 123 -6.42 -8.75 -24.00
CA ARG A 123 -5.26 -8.13 -24.66
C ARG A 123 -4.04 -9.06 -24.61
N LYS A 124 -3.69 -9.57 -23.42
CA LYS A 124 -2.54 -10.47 -23.24
C LYS A 124 -2.68 -11.78 -24.00
N ALA A 125 -3.91 -12.27 -24.14
CA ALA A 125 -4.23 -13.47 -24.91
C ALA A 125 -4.25 -13.23 -26.43
N GLY A 126 -4.02 -12.01 -26.91
CA GLY A 126 -4.06 -11.68 -28.34
C GLY A 126 -5.45 -11.70 -28.95
N LYS A 127 -6.52 -11.69 -28.12
CA LYS A 127 -7.92 -11.74 -28.58
C LYS A 127 -8.46 -10.38 -29.04
N ILE A 128 -7.66 -9.32 -28.95
CA ILE A 128 -8.05 -7.97 -29.35
C ILE A 128 -7.46 -7.68 -30.73
N SER A 129 -8.33 -7.56 -31.74
CA SER A 129 -7.95 -7.26 -33.12
C SER A 129 -7.78 -5.77 -33.42
N LEU A 130 -8.16 -4.88 -32.48
CA LEU A 130 -8.05 -3.44 -32.64
C LEU A 130 -6.59 -2.98 -32.60
N LYS A 131 -6.17 -2.29 -33.66
CA LYS A 131 -4.85 -1.65 -33.72
C LYS A 131 -4.92 -0.24 -33.12
N ALA A 132 -4.04 0.05 -32.17
CA ALA A 132 -3.89 1.41 -31.65
C ALA A 132 -3.31 2.33 -32.74
N THR A 133 -3.99 3.45 -32.99
CA THR A 133 -3.61 4.48 -33.97
C THR A 133 -3.19 5.79 -33.29
N LYS A 134 -3.56 6.00 -32.03
CA LYS A 134 -3.18 7.16 -31.22
C LYS A 134 -2.19 6.78 -30.12
N ARG A 135 -1.35 7.74 -29.76
CA ARG A 135 -0.45 7.65 -28.60
C ARG A 135 -1.00 8.56 -27.50
N GLY A 136 -0.96 8.10 -26.25
CA GLY A 136 -1.28 8.96 -25.12
C GLY A 136 -0.18 9.99 -24.84
N ARG A 137 -0.50 10.98 -24.01
CA ARG A 137 0.41 12.08 -23.64
C ARG A 137 1.69 11.58 -22.96
N THR A 138 2.76 12.34 -23.08
CA THR A 138 4.03 12.02 -22.39
C THR A 138 3.84 12.21 -20.88
N ALA A 139 4.36 11.29 -20.09
CA ALA A 139 4.37 11.41 -18.63
C ALA A 139 5.48 12.36 -18.17
N GLU A 140 5.22 13.14 -17.13
CA GLU A 140 6.18 14.06 -16.51
C GLU A 140 7.41 13.30 -15.99
N PRO A 141 8.62 13.56 -16.52
CA PRO A 141 9.81 12.78 -16.17
C PRO A 141 10.18 12.83 -14.68
N GLU A 142 9.98 13.96 -14.01
CA GLU A 142 10.27 14.12 -12.58
C GLU A 142 9.48 13.17 -11.67
N LEU A 143 8.29 12.73 -12.09
CA LEU A 143 7.44 11.85 -11.30
C LEU A 143 7.82 10.36 -11.39
N ALA A 144 8.87 10.01 -12.14
CA ALA A 144 9.27 8.61 -12.32
C ALA A 144 9.66 7.94 -10.99
N HIS A 145 10.43 8.62 -10.15
CA HIS A 145 10.87 8.10 -8.85
C HIS A 145 9.72 8.05 -7.85
N VAL A 146 8.90 9.10 -7.80
CA VAL A 146 7.66 9.14 -7.00
C VAL A 146 6.76 7.95 -7.33
N ALA A 147 6.54 7.68 -8.62
CA ALA A 147 5.71 6.56 -9.07
C ALA A 147 6.28 5.19 -8.66
N GLU A 148 7.60 5.02 -8.72
CA GLU A 148 8.24 3.79 -8.27
C GLU A 148 8.07 3.57 -6.75
N ILE A 149 8.42 4.57 -5.94
CA ILE A 149 8.38 4.48 -4.48
C ILE A 149 6.92 4.24 -4.02
N ALA A 150 5.97 5.00 -4.58
CA ALA A 150 4.54 4.84 -4.28
C ALA A 150 4.04 3.44 -4.63
N ALA A 151 4.38 2.93 -5.82
CA ALA A 151 3.96 1.61 -6.24
C ALA A 151 4.54 0.50 -5.37
N ARG A 152 5.81 0.61 -4.95
CA ARG A 152 6.43 -0.35 -4.02
C ARG A 152 5.71 -0.36 -2.68
N SER A 153 5.43 0.82 -2.11
CA SER A 153 4.69 0.94 -0.84
C SER A 153 3.33 0.26 -0.89
N VAL A 154 2.54 0.48 -1.95
CA VAL A 154 1.22 -0.16 -2.10
C VAL A 154 1.35 -1.67 -2.33
N LEU A 155 2.31 -2.13 -3.14
CA LEU A 155 2.51 -3.57 -3.41
C LEU A 155 3.07 -4.33 -2.21
N ASP A 156 3.83 -3.66 -1.33
CA ASP A 156 4.30 -4.24 -0.08
C ASP A 156 3.14 -4.45 0.91
N GLN A 157 2.12 -3.58 0.90
CA GLN A 157 0.90 -3.70 1.72
C GLN A 157 -0.13 -4.66 1.11
N HIS A 158 -0.19 -4.72 -0.22
CA HIS A 158 -1.15 -5.50 -0.98
C HIS A 158 -0.40 -6.44 -1.94
N PRO A 159 -0.30 -7.75 -1.64
CA PRO A 159 0.45 -8.71 -2.46
C PRO A 159 -0.32 -9.06 -3.75
N VAL A 160 -0.50 -8.08 -4.63
CA VAL A 160 -1.25 -8.17 -5.89
C VAL A 160 -0.35 -7.88 -7.08
N SER A 161 -0.86 -8.16 -8.29
CA SER A 161 -0.14 -7.82 -9.52
C SER A 161 -0.22 -6.32 -9.81
N THR A 162 0.73 -5.77 -10.57
CA THR A 162 0.65 -4.39 -11.07
C THR A 162 -0.59 -4.14 -11.92
N ASP A 163 -1.08 -5.17 -12.63
CA ASP A 163 -2.33 -5.05 -13.40
C ASP A 163 -3.52 -4.87 -12.46
N THR A 164 -3.58 -5.63 -11.36
CA THR A 164 -4.61 -5.47 -10.31
C THR A 164 -4.55 -4.09 -9.68
N LEU A 165 -3.36 -3.62 -9.33
CA LEU A 165 -3.17 -2.27 -8.76
C LEU A 165 -3.69 -1.17 -9.70
N LEU A 166 -3.46 -1.30 -11.02
CA LEU A 166 -3.95 -0.33 -12.00
C LEU A 166 -5.45 -0.49 -12.32
N CYS A 167 -6.02 -1.69 -12.19
CA CYS A 167 -7.42 -1.96 -12.53
C CYS A 167 -8.38 -1.74 -11.34
N ASP A 168 -7.96 -1.96 -10.10
CA ASP A 168 -8.79 -1.74 -8.91
C ASP A 168 -8.83 -0.24 -8.53
N PRO A 169 -10.03 0.38 -8.46
CA PRO A 169 -10.17 1.80 -8.06
C PRO A 169 -9.52 2.11 -6.71
N ARG A 170 -9.73 1.26 -5.71
CA ARG A 170 -9.24 1.48 -4.34
C ARG A 170 -7.72 1.51 -4.29
N LEU A 171 -7.08 0.60 -5.05
CA LEU A 171 -5.62 0.54 -5.12
C LEU A 171 -5.02 1.70 -5.94
N ARG A 172 -5.74 2.19 -6.96
CA ARG A 172 -5.33 3.42 -7.66
C ARG A 172 -5.38 4.64 -6.74
N ASP A 173 -6.38 4.73 -5.88
CA ASP A 173 -6.52 5.82 -4.94
C ASP A 173 -5.42 5.76 -3.87
N GLN A 174 -5.10 4.58 -3.36
CA GLN A 174 -3.95 4.38 -2.47
C GLN A 174 -2.61 4.72 -3.16
N LEU A 175 -2.43 4.33 -4.43
CA LEU A 175 -1.26 4.71 -5.22
C LEU A 175 -1.13 6.23 -5.32
N GLN A 176 -2.24 6.91 -5.62
CA GLN A 176 -2.27 8.37 -5.74
C GLN A 176 -1.99 9.03 -4.39
N PHE A 177 -2.56 8.50 -3.31
CA PHE A 177 -2.33 8.98 -1.95
C PHE A 177 -0.84 8.85 -1.56
N ALA A 178 -0.24 7.69 -1.80
CA ALA A 178 1.18 7.45 -1.55
C ALA A 178 2.06 8.38 -2.39
N ALA A 179 1.76 8.52 -3.69
CA ALA A 179 2.50 9.43 -4.58
C ALA A 179 2.43 10.89 -4.10
N THR A 180 1.27 11.33 -3.64
CA THR A 180 1.08 12.68 -3.09
C THR A 180 1.91 12.89 -1.83
N ALA A 181 1.89 11.92 -0.90
CA ALA A 181 2.68 11.98 0.33
C ALA A 181 4.20 12.04 0.06
N ILE A 182 4.67 11.37 -1.00
CA ILE A 182 6.09 11.37 -1.40
C ILE A 182 6.46 12.67 -2.11
N ALA A 183 5.64 13.14 -3.06
CA ALA A 183 5.92 14.36 -3.83
C ALA A 183 5.79 15.64 -2.98
N SER A 184 4.96 15.60 -1.94
CA SER A 184 4.65 16.75 -1.09
C SER A 184 4.64 16.35 0.39
N PRO A 185 5.82 16.00 0.95
CA PRO A 185 5.90 15.50 2.32
C PRO A 185 5.56 16.59 3.35
N PRO A 186 4.96 16.22 4.49
CA PRO A 186 4.59 17.17 5.54
C PRO A 186 5.84 17.86 6.09
N GLY A 187 5.89 19.20 6.01
CA GLY A 187 6.99 20.02 6.54
C GLY A 187 7.96 20.56 5.49
N ALA A 188 7.83 20.18 4.21
CA ALA A 188 8.49 20.92 3.13
C ALA A 188 7.99 22.38 3.12
N SER A 189 8.91 23.35 3.08
CA SER A 189 8.60 24.79 3.15
C SER A 189 7.42 25.14 2.25
N GLN A 190 6.35 25.61 2.89
CA GLN A 190 5.05 25.91 2.31
C GLN A 190 5.18 26.99 1.22
N THR A 191 5.44 26.56 0.00
CA THR A 191 5.26 27.35 -1.22
C THR A 191 3.86 26.98 -1.76
N PRO A 192 3.13 27.87 -2.45
CA PRO A 192 1.67 27.88 -2.45
C PRO A 192 1.08 26.60 -3.04
N ALA A 193 -0.02 26.14 -2.42
CA ALA A 193 -0.89 25.03 -2.84
C ALA A 193 -0.25 24.04 -3.83
N VAL A 194 0.60 23.16 -3.31
CA VAL A 194 1.21 22.11 -4.15
C VAL A 194 0.09 21.27 -4.72
N GLN A 195 -0.10 21.34 -6.04
CA GLN A 195 -1.08 20.50 -6.72
C GLN A 195 -0.66 19.04 -6.56
N PRO A 196 -1.63 18.12 -6.37
CA PRO A 196 -1.31 16.71 -6.31
C PRO A 196 -0.59 16.28 -7.61
N PRO A 197 0.35 15.33 -7.52
CA PRO A 197 1.06 14.86 -8.71
C PRO A 197 0.07 14.29 -9.72
N ASP A 198 0.31 14.55 -11.01
CA ASP A 198 -0.57 14.12 -12.09
C ASP A 198 -0.77 12.59 -12.10
N ALA A 199 -2.00 12.14 -11.84
CA ALA A 199 -2.34 10.73 -11.67
C ALA A 199 -2.05 9.89 -12.91
N TYR A 200 -2.24 10.46 -14.10
CA TYR A 200 -1.89 9.79 -15.36
C TYR A 200 -0.39 9.54 -15.46
N SER A 201 0.44 10.55 -15.15
CA SER A 201 1.91 10.42 -15.21
C SER A 201 2.40 9.35 -14.25
N ILE A 202 1.85 9.29 -13.03
CA ILE A 202 2.14 8.22 -12.05
C ILE A 202 1.80 6.84 -12.63
N ARG A 203 0.57 6.64 -13.12
CA ARG A 203 0.12 5.35 -13.67
C ARG A 203 0.84 4.96 -14.96
N LYS A 204 1.23 5.94 -15.78
CA LYS A 204 2.01 5.73 -17.01
C LYS A 204 3.43 5.28 -16.71
N HIS A 205 4.09 5.90 -15.72
CA HIS A 205 5.38 5.41 -15.23
C HIS A 205 5.25 4.01 -14.62
N LEU A 206 4.20 3.74 -13.86
CA LEU A 206 3.92 2.40 -13.34
C LEU A 206 3.80 1.34 -14.44
N LEU A 207 3.12 1.64 -15.55
CA LEU A 207 3.09 0.75 -16.71
C LEU A 207 4.47 0.52 -17.33
N ARG A 208 5.33 1.55 -17.38
CA ARG A 208 6.72 1.41 -17.87
C ARG A 208 7.52 0.48 -16.94
N LEU A 209 7.44 0.70 -15.62
CA LEU A 209 8.08 -0.12 -14.60
C LEU A 209 7.62 -1.59 -14.68
N ARG A 210 6.32 -1.83 -14.92
CA ARG A 210 5.79 -3.17 -15.18
C ARG A 210 6.42 -3.82 -16.41
N LYS A 211 6.46 -3.09 -17.54
CA LYS A 211 7.00 -3.60 -18.82
C LYS A 211 8.49 -3.91 -18.73
N THR A 212 9.25 -3.11 -17.99
CA THR A 212 10.67 -3.34 -17.72
C THR A 212 10.92 -4.31 -16.55
N ARG A 213 9.86 -4.79 -15.89
CA ARG A 213 9.90 -5.72 -14.75
C ARG A 213 10.69 -5.17 -13.55
N HIS A 214 10.65 -3.85 -13.33
CA HIS A 214 11.39 -3.17 -12.27
C HIS A 214 10.78 -3.37 -10.87
N LEU A 215 9.46 -3.57 -10.80
CA LEU A 215 8.70 -3.80 -9.56
C LEU A 215 8.59 -5.28 -9.18
N ARG A 216 9.58 -6.08 -9.57
CA ARG A 216 9.65 -7.47 -9.14
C ARG A 216 9.96 -7.51 -7.63
N PRO A 217 9.21 -8.28 -6.82
CA PRO A 217 9.56 -8.45 -5.41
C PRO A 217 11.01 -8.92 -5.28
N GLU A 218 11.70 -8.41 -4.25
CA GLU A 218 13.06 -8.80 -3.92
C GLU A 218 13.15 -10.33 -3.78
N LEU A 219 14.23 -10.93 -4.29
CA LEU A 219 14.37 -12.39 -4.35
C LEU A 219 14.25 -13.01 -2.97
N VAL A 220 14.85 -12.35 -1.98
CA VAL A 220 14.92 -12.88 -0.61
C VAL A 220 13.53 -12.89 0.05
N GLN A 221 12.66 -11.94 -0.27
CA GLN A 221 11.28 -11.90 0.23
C GLN A 221 10.42 -13.03 -0.36
N ARG A 222 10.79 -13.62 -1.50
CA ARG A 222 10.01 -14.71 -2.12
C ARG A 222 10.22 -16.05 -1.44
N VAL A 223 11.27 -16.18 -0.64
CA VAL A 223 11.74 -17.48 -0.14
C VAL A 223 11.28 -17.71 1.30
N ALA A 224 10.91 -16.66 2.05
CA ALA A 224 10.44 -16.81 3.43
C ALA A 224 9.50 -15.66 3.84
N ASP A 225 8.49 -16.00 4.65
CA ASP A 225 7.72 -15.01 5.40
C ASP A 225 8.54 -14.57 6.62
N TRP A 226 8.89 -13.29 6.65
CA TRP A 226 9.72 -12.70 7.70
C TRP A 226 8.93 -12.06 8.82
N ASN A 227 7.59 -12.08 8.72
CA ASN A 227 6.71 -11.27 9.56
C ASN A 227 7.24 -9.82 9.63
N ARG A 228 7.48 -9.25 8.43
CA ARG A 228 8.11 -7.94 8.26
C ARG A 228 7.07 -6.85 8.49
N THR A 229 7.38 -5.89 9.34
CA THR A 229 6.61 -4.65 9.49
C THR A 229 7.37 -3.50 8.83
N ILE A 230 6.65 -2.64 8.12
CA ILE A 230 7.19 -1.45 7.48
C ILE A 230 6.60 -0.22 8.15
N ASP A 231 7.47 0.61 8.72
CA ASP A 231 7.11 1.89 9.32
C ASP A 231 7.78 3.04 8.55
N THR A 232 7.05 4.13 8.32
CA THR A 232 7.55 5.27 7.53
C THR A 232 7.50 6.56 8.35
N PHE A 233 8.58 7.34 8.32
CA PHE A 233 8.74 8.56 9.11
C PHE A 233 9.31 9.69 8.25
N THR A 234 8.87 10.92 8.46
CA THR A 234 9.73 12.08 8.12
C THR A 234 10.93 12.14 9.06
N ILE A 235 11.98 12.90 8.73
CA ILE A 235 13.14 13.08 9.62
C ILE A 235 12.74 13.60 11.01
N ASP A 236 11.79 14.54 11.08
CA ASP A 236 11.30 15.09 12.34
C ASP A 236 10.53 14.05 13.16
N GLN A 237 9.65 13.29 12.51
CA GLN A 237 8.91 12.21 13.14
C GLN A 237 9.85 11.11 13.64
N LEU A 238 10.88 10.78 12.87
CA LEU A 238 11.90 9.80 13.26
C LEU A 238 12.65 10.29 14.50
N THR A 239 13.07 11.55 14.52
CA THR A 239 13.80 12.14 15.65
C THR A 239 12.94 12.11 16.92
N ALA A 240 11.67 12.51 16.81
CA ALA A 240 10.73 12.43 17.93
C ALA A 240 10.48 10.98 18.40
N ALA A 241 10.36 10.03 17.47
CA ALA A 241 10.18 8.62 17.79
C ALA A 241 11.42 8.00 18.47
N LEU A 242 12.63 8.39 18.05
CA LEU A 242 13.88 7.98 18.69
C LEU A 242 13.99 8.50 20.13
N GLN A 243 13.65 9.77 20.35
CA GLN A 243 13.63 10.39 21.68
C GLN A 243 12.58 9.73 22.60
N ALA A 244 11.40 9.43 22.07
CA ALA A 244 10.34 8.74 22.80
C ALA A 244 10.61 7.23 22.99
N GLY A 245 11.70 6.69 22.46
CA GLY A 245 12.04 5.27 22.57
C GLY A 245 11.09 4.33 21.82
N LYS A 246 10.39 4.83 20.79
CA LYS A 246 9.42 4.05 20.00
C LYS A 246 10.07 3.22 18.89
N ILE A 247 11.31 3.51 18.52
CA ILE A 247 12.05 2.76 17.50
C ILE A 247 12.63 1.48 18.11
N SER A 248 12.45 0.36 17.41
CA SER A 248 12.98 -0.94 17.80
C SER A 248 14.48 -0.93 18.04
N THR A 249 14.92 -1.63 19.09
CA THR A 249 16.33 -1.93 19.37
C THR A 249 16.81 -3.20 18.66
N GLY A 250 15.91 -3.90 17.98
CA GLY A 250 16.23 -5.11 17.22
C GLY A 250 16.90 -4.82 15.87
N ALA A 251 17.22 -5.90 15.17
CA ALA A 251 17.78 -5.86 13.84
C ALA A 251 16.74 -5.41 12.80
N GLY A 252 17.22 -4.79 11.72
CA GLY A 252 16.34 -4.31 10.66
C GLY A 252 17.09 -3.67 9.49
N VAL A 253 16.33 -3.26 8.50
CA VAL A 253 16.82 -2.50 7.34
C VAL A 253 16.13 -1.15 7.30
N TYR A 254 16.84 -0.10 6.91
CA TYR A 254 16.30 1.25 6.81
C TYR A 254 16.64 1.86 5.45
N LEU A 255 15.74 2.71 4.96
CA LEU A 255 15.86 3.35 3.66
C LEU A 255 15.55 4.83 3.79
N PHE A 256 16.42 5.68 3.26
CA PHE A 256 16.18 7.10 3.06
C PHE A 256 15.77 7.33 1.61
N TYR A 257 14.73 8.12 1.39
CA TYR A 257 14.32 8.56 0.05
C TYR A 257 13.67 9.94 0.10
N ASP A 258 13.56 10.57 -1.06
CA ASP A 258 12.85 11.82 -1.29
C ASP A 258 12.16 11.77 -2.68
N PRO A 259 11.50 12.84 -3.16
CA PRO A 259 10.87 12.84 -4.49
C PRO A 259 11.83 12.52 -5.65
N THR A 260 13.14 12.75 -5.47
CA THR A 260 14.18 12.49 -6.48
C THR A 260 14.64 11.03 -6.50
N GLY A 261 14.19 10.22 -5.55
CA GLY A 261 14.47 8.78 -5.49
C GLY A 261 15.09 8.32 -4.18
N TYR A 262 15.61 7.09 -4.20
CA TYR A 262 16.27 6.50 -3.04
C TYR A 262 17.64 7.16 -2.80
N LEU A 263 17.89 7.55 -1.55
CA LEU A 263 19.10 8.24 -1.13
C LEU A 263 20.09 7.23 -0.55
N TYR A 264 19.67 6.42 0.40
CA TYR A 264 20.54 5.47 1.09
C TYR A 264 19.74 4.29 1.63
N ILE A 265 20.33 3.09 1.64
CA ILE A 265 19.76 1.88 2.23
C ILE A 265 20.83 1.26 3.13
N GLY A 266 20.46 0.84 4.33
CA GLY A 266 21.39 0.24 5.28
C GLY A 266 20.75 -0.86 6.13
N GLU A 267 21.55 -1.83 6.57
CA GLU A 267 21.17 -2.74 7.65
C GLU A 267 21.71 -2.31 9.02
N ALA A 268 21.04 -2.76 10.07
CA ALA A 268 21.52 -2.61 11.43
C ALA A 268 21.19 -3.84 12.28
N ALA A 269 22.10 -4.21 13.17
CA ALA A 269 21.80 -5.11 14.29
C ALA A 269 20.94 -4.45 15.38
N ASN A 270 20.98 -3.12 15.47
CA ASN A 270 20.16 -2.30 16.35
C ASN A 270 19.73 -1.02 15.60
N LEU A 271 18.48 -0.99 15.14
CA LEU A 271 17.93 0.12 14.36
C LEU A 271 18.02 1.45 15.13
N LYS A 272 17.60 1.49 16.40
CA LYS A 272 17.64 2.70 17.22
C LYS A 272 19.03 3.33 17.26
N THR A 273 20.07 2.54 17.59
CA THR A 273 21.45 3.04 17.65
C THR A 273 21.92 3.55 16.30
N ARG A 274 21.64 2.81 15.22
CA ARG A 274 22.10 3.19 13.88
C ARG A 274 21.40 4.45 13.35
N LEU A 275 20.10 4.58 13.60
CA LEU A 275 19.32 5.75 13.18
C LEU A 275 19.71 6.99 13.99
N LEU A 276 20.01 6.86 15.30
CA LEU A 276 20.57 7.94 16.10
C LEU A 276 21.90 8.45 15.53
N GLN A 277 22.76 7.55 15.04
CA GLN A 277 23.99 7.96 14.36
C GLN A 277 23.65 8.79 13.12
N HIS A 278 22.74 8.32 12.26
CA HIS A 278 22.38 9.06 11.05
C HIS A 278 21.75 10.43 11.32
N THR A 279 20.93 10.57 12.37
CA THR A 279 20.24 11.83 12.67
C THR A 279 21.09 12.83 13.47
N SER A 280 22.15 12.37 14.16
CA SER A 280 23.08 13.26 14.90
C SER A 280 24.33 13.60 14.08
N GLN A 281 25.06 12.59 13.63
CA GLN A 281 26.26 12.72 12.83
C GLN A 281 26.49 11.41 12.07
N SER A 282 26.06 11.38 10.81
CA SER A 282 26.23 10.16 10.02
C SER A 282 27.71 9.91 9.72
N ASP A 283 28.12 8.66 9.87
CA ASP A 283 29.41 8.14 9.39
C ASP A 283 29.55 8.19 7.86
N ARG A 284 28.45 8.35 7.14
CA ARG A 284 28.41 8.58 5.69
C ARG A 284 28.37 10.08 5.41
N VAL A 285 29.55 10.67 5.22
CA VAL A 285 29.75 12.12 5.03
C VAL A 285 28.80 12.73 3.99
N THR A 286 28.61 12.08 2.83
CA THR A 286 27.73 12.62 1.77
C THR A 286 26.25 12.59 2.16
N LEU A 287 25.83 11.57 2.90
CA LEU A 287 24.46 11.48 3.42
C LEU A 287 24.27 12.50 4.55
N ASP A 288 25.24 12.63 5.47
CA ASP A 288 25.22 13.64 6.54
C ASP A 288 25.05 15.06 5.99
N GLN A 289 25.85 15.41 4.98
CA GLN A 289 25.77 16.70 4.29
C GLN A 289 24.39 16.91 3.66
N TYR A 290 23.83 15.90 3.01
CA TYR A 290 22.49 15.97 2.40
C TYR A 290 21.38 16.13 3.44
N LEU A 291 21.45 15.37 4.54
CA LEU A 291 20.52 15.48 5.64
C LEU A 291 20.60 16.86 6.32
N ARG A 292 21.77 17.51 6.32
CA ARG A 292 21.96 18.84 6.95
C ARG A 292 21.65 20.02 6.02
N SER A 293 21.64 19.85 4.70
CA SER A 293 21.50 20.94 3.73
C SER A 293 20.09 21.56 3.62
N GLY A 294 19.19 21.34 4.60
CA GLY A 294 17.86 21.94 4.64
C GLY A 294 16.79 21.21 3.82
N SER A 295 17.11 20.05 3.22
CA SER A 295 16.13 19.17 2.56
C SER A 295 15.34 18.27 3.52
N GLN A 296 15.49 18.46 4.84
CA GLN A 296 14.99 17.55 5.88
C GLN A 296 13.48 17.28 5.80
N GLY A 297 12.68 18.30 5.47
CA GLY A 297 11.23 18.15 5.32
C GLY A 297 10.82 17.33 4.09
N ALA A 298 11.73 17.10 3.14
CA ALA A 298 11.49 16.29 1.95
C ALA A 298 11.89 14.82 2.10
N ILE A 299 12.65 14.49 3.15
CA ILE A 299 13.27 13.19 3.31
C ILE A 299 12.38 12.31 4.18
N THR A 300 12.10 11.13 3.65
CA THR A 300 11.36 10.08 4.32
C THR A 300 12.28 8.91 4.63
N VAL A 301 12.06 8.30 5.79
CA VAL A 301 12.77 7.13 6.29
C VAL A 301 11.78 5.97 6.44
N GLU A 302 12.01 4.90 5.70
CA GLU A 302 11.27 3.65 5.76
C GLU A 302 12.08 2.63 6.55
N LEU A 303 11.47 2.02 7.56
CA LEU A 303 12.07 1.05 8.47
C LEU A 303 11.42 -0.31 8.26
N HIS A 304 12.23 -1.32 7.96
CA HIS A 304 11.82 -2.71 7.90
C HIS A 304 12.26 -3.39 9.19
N THR A 305 11.29 -3.73 10.03
CA THR A 305 11.51 -4.55 11.22
C THR A 305 11.05 -5.98 10.96
N PHE A 306 11.66 -6.94 11.66
CA PHE A 306 11.39 -8.36 11.47
C PHE A 306 10.85 -8.99 12.74
N GLY A 307 9.99 -10.01 12.61
CA GLY A 307 9.52 -10.77 13.76
C GLY A 307 10.67 -11.40 14.56
N PRO A 308 10.51 -11.69 15.87
CA PRO A 308 11.60 -12.19 16.71
C PRO A 308 12.25 -13.49 16.23
N GLN A 309 11.47 -14.35 15.57
CA GLN A 309 11.91 -15.64 15.02
C GLN A 309 12.27 -15.56 13.53
N SER A 310 12.31 -14.36 12.96
CA SER A 310 12.58 -14.18 11.54
C SER A 310 14.04 -14.53 11.21
N PRO A 311 14.29 -15.30 10.13
CA PRO A 311 15.65 -15.52 9.63
C PRO A 311 16.37 -14.20 9.27
N ALA A 312 15.64 -13.13 8.97
CA ALA A 312 16.21 -11.81 8.68
C ALA A 312 16.87 -11.14 9.91
N ASN A 313 16.75 -11.72 11.10
CA ASN A 313 17.55 -11.32 12.27
C ASN A 313 19.00 -11.81 12.17
N ASP A 314 19.27 -12.83 11.36
CA ASP A 314 20.65 -13.25 11.02
C ASP A 314 21.32 -12.22 10.12
N LEU A 315 22.60 -11.93 10.39
CA LEU A 315 23.38 -10.92 9.67
C LEU A 315 23.51 -11.26 8.18
N SER A 316 23.73 -12.53 7.83
CA SER A 316 23.98 -12.94 6.44
C SER A 316 22.73 -12.75 5.58
N ILE A 317 21.57 -13.15 6.11
CA ILE A 317 20.28 -13.02 5.43
C ILE A 317 19.90 -11.55 5.31
N ARG A 318 20.08 -10.77 6.37
CA ARG A 318 19.79 -9.32 6.35
C ARG A 318 20.66 -8.56 5.37
N ARG A 319 21.94 -8.89 5.28
CA ARG A 319 22.86 -8.29 4.28
C ARG A 319 22.51 -8.70 2.85
N ALA A 320 22.09 -9.95 2.64
CA ALA A 320 21.58 -10.37 1.33
C ALA A 320 20.33 -9.56 0.94
N TYR A 321 19.44 -9.29 1.90
CA TYR A 321 18.27 -8.46 1.68
C TYR A 321 18.61 -6.99 1.38
N GLU A 322 19.47 -6.37 2.19
CA GLU A 322 20.00 -5.03 1.97
C GLU A 322 20.65 -4.92 0.58
N SER A 323 21.49 -5.89 0.21
CA SER A 323 22.16 -5.93 -1.09
C SER A 323 21.16 -6.01 -2.25
N ASP A 324 20.10 -6.81 -2.10
CA ASP A 324 19.06 -6.91 -3.11
C ASP A 324 18.28 -5.60 -3.26
N LEU A 325 17.95 -4.94 -2.15
CA LEU A 325 17.32 -3.62 -2.13
C LEU A 325 18.21 -2.55 -2.79
N ILE A 326 19.50 -2.51 -2.48
CA ILE A 326 20.45 -1.58 -3.11
C ILE A 326 20.50 -1.82 -4.62
N ARG A 327 20.53 -3.08 -5.05
CA ARG A 327 20.57 -3.47 -6.46
C ARG A 327 19.30 -3.06 -7.21
N THR A 328 18.12 -3.25 -6.62
CA THR A 328 16.84 -2.96 -7.27
C THR A 328 16.48 -1.49 -7.21
N ARG A 329 16.69 -0.84 -6.07
CA ARG A 329 16.26 0.55 -5.78
C ARG A 329 17.32 1.61 -6.12
N LYS A 330 18.57 1.19 -6.38
CA LYS A 330 19.70 2.02 -6.85
C LYS A 330 19.88 3.34 -6.06
N PRO A 331 20.00 3.30 -4.72
CA PRO A 331 20.16 4.49 -3.91
C PRO A 331 21.42 5.30 -4.26
N ARG A 332 21.32 6.63 -4.20
CA ARG A 332 22.36 7.58 -4.64
C ARG A 332 23.66 7.52 -3.84
N PHE A 333 23.58 7.30 -2.52
CA PHE A 333 24.70 7.41 -1.58
C PHE A 333 25.24 6.06 -1.10
N ASN A 334 24.70 4.94 -1.57
CA ASN A 334 25.35 3.65 -1.37
C ASN A 334 26.51 3.50 -2.35
N ILE A 335 27.69 3.18 -1.83
CA ILE A 335 28.79 2.69 -2.66
C ILE A 335 28.36 1.31 -3.14
N ARG A 336 28.24 1.13 -4.47
CA ARG A 336 27.94 -0.19 -5.03
C ARG A 336 29.10 -1.12 -4.66
N PRO A 337 28.82 -2.31 -4.07
CA PRO A 337 29.86 -3.28 -3.79
C PRO A 337 30.62 -3.68 -5.05
#